data_AF-A0A5R2N5D1-F1
#
_entry.id   AF-A0A5R2N5D1-F1
#
_cell.length_a   1.000
_cell.length_b   1.000
_cell.length_c   1.000
_cell.angle_alpha   90.00
_cell.angle_beta   90.00
_cell.angle_gamma   90.00
#
_symmetry.space_group_name_H-M   'P 1'
#
loop_
_entity.id
_entity.type
_entity.pdbx_description
1 polymer ?
#
loop_
_entity_poly.entity_id
_entity_poly.type
_entity_poly.pdbx_seq_one_letter_code
_entity_poly.pdbx_strand_id
1 'polypeptide(L)'
;GDIALFLPATLELGIAALVTAIMIGVPLGVLSAIYKDGPVDQAARVVSVAGISMPVFWFGLALILLFYVKIPILPGSGRITLGIAAPPRITGFFLVDSLVAGDLKAFRSSLYHLILPAFVLAFANLGIITRQIRASMLDVLQEDYVRTARANGLSRSAVILRHALPNALIPSVTLLGLAFGDLLYGAVLTET
;
A
#
# COMPACT_ATOMS: atom_id res chain seq x y z
N GLY A 1 -25.66 12.25 11.39
CA GLY A 1 -24.94 13.44 10.92
C GLY A 1 -24.23 13.10 9.63
N ASP A 2 -23.96 14.09 8.77
CA ASP A 2 -23.33 13.90 7.46
C ASP A 2 -21.99 13.16 7.51
N ILE A 3 -21.32 13.15 8.66
CA ILE A 3 -20.05 12.45 8.89
C ILE A 3 -20.16 10.92 8.71
N ALA A 4 -21.22 10.29 9.22
CA ALA A 4 -21.44 8.85 9.07
C ALA A 4 -21.61 8.42 7.59
N LEU A 5 -21.86 9.39 6.70
CA LEU A 5 -21.98 9.20 5.26
C LEU A 5 -20.63 9.16 4.54
N PHE A 6 -19.62 9.86 5.07
CA PHE A 6 -18.29 10.01 4.47
C PHE A 6 -17.26 9.07 5.10
N LEU A 7 -17.46 8.65 6.35
CA LEU A 7 -16.54 7.77 7.06
C LEU A 7 -16.23 6.46 6.33
N PRO A 8 -17.21 5.72 5.76
CA PRO A 8 -16.91 4.50 5.03
C PRO A 8 -16.00 4.76 3.82
N ALA A 9 -16.12 5.94 3.18
CA ALA A 9 -15.28 6.32 2.05
C ALA A 9 -13.83 6.56 2.47
N THR A 10 -13.62 7.25 3.59
CA THR A 10 -12.29 7.53 4.13
C THR A 10 -11.60 6.26 4.60
N LEU A 11 -12.34 5.37 5.27
CA LEU A 11 -11.82 4.06 5.68
C LEU A 11 -11.48 3.18 4.47
N GLU A 12 -12.35 3.13 3.46
CA GLU A 12 -12.12 2.38 2.22
C GLU A 12 -10.79 2.80 1.58
N LEU A 13 -10.58 4.11 1.47
CA LEU A 13 -9.38 4.69 0.89
C LEU A 13 -8.14 4.43 1.75
N GLY A 14 -8.24 4.64 3.07
CA GLY A 14 -7.13 4.43 4.01
C GLY A 14 -6.66 2.99 4.05
N ILE A 15 -7.60 2.04 4.10
CA ILE A 15 -7.30 0.60 4.04
C ILE A 15 -6.66 0.25 2.71
N ALA A 16 -7.21 0.74 1.59
CA ALA A 16 -6.63 0.46 0.29
C ALA A 16 -5.23 1.06 0.12
N ALA A 17 -4.96 2.24 0.69
CA ALA A 17 -3.63 2.84 0.73
C ALA A 17 -2.67 1.99 1.56
N LEU A 18 -3.08 1.51 2.74
CA LEU A 18 -2.27 0.62 3.58
C LEU A 18 -1.92 -0.68 2.83
N VAL A 19 -2.90 -1.32 2.22
CA VAL A 19 -2.71 -2.54 1.42
C VAL A 19 -1.76 -2.27 0.25
N THR A 20 -1.93 -1.16 -0.47
CA THR A 20 -1.05 -0.77 -1.58
C THR A 20 0.38 -0.53 -1.09
N ALA A 21 0.55 0.12 0.05
CA ALA A 21 1.85 0.38 0.64
C ALA A 21 2.57 -0.92 1.05
N ILE A 22 1.85 -1.91 1.59
CA ILE A 22 2.40 -3.24 1.90
C ILE A 22 2.79 -3.98 0.62
N MET A 23 1.86 -4.04 -0.34
CA MET A 23 2.03 -4.78 -1.60
C MET A 23 3.23 -4.29 -2.42
N ILE A 24 3.61 -3.02 -2.30
CA ILE A 24 4.73 -2.43 -3.02
C ILE A 24 5.97 -2.32 -2.13
N GLY A 25 5.82 -1.78 -0.92
CA GLY A 25 6.92 -1.47 -0.01
C GLY A 25 7.61 -2.71 0.54
N VAL A 26 6.87 -3.78 0.85
CA VAL A 26 7.47 -5.03 1.35
C VAL A 26 8.33 -5.69 0.27
N PRO A 27 7.83 -5.97 -0.96
CA PRO A 27 8.67 -6.53 -2.01
C PRO A 27 9.88 -5.64 -2.34
N LEU A 28 9.71 -4.32 -2.41
CA LEU A 28 10.80 -3.40 -2.70
C LEU A 28 11.87 -3.41 -1.59
N GLY A 29 11.46 -3.45 -0.32
CA GLY A 29 12.36 -3.56 0.84
C GLY A 29 13.11 -4.90 0.86
N VAL A 30 12.43 -6.00 0.57
CA VAL A 30 13.02 -7.34 0.49
C VAL A 30 14.03 -7.41 -0.67
N LEU A 31 13.65 -6.96 -1.86
CA LEU A 31 14.53 -6.97 -3.03
C LEU A 31 15.76 -6.07 -2.83
N SER A 32 15.60 -4.88 -2.25
CA SER A 32 16.73 -3.98 -1.96
C SER A 32 17.70 -4.57 -0.92
N ALA A 33 17.22 -5.37 0.04
CA ALA A 33 18.10 -6.08 0.98
C ALA A 33 18.83 -7.27 0.33
N ILE A 34 18.15 -8.04 -0.52
CA ILE A 34 18.74 -9.20 -1.22
C ILE A 34 19.83 -8.77 -2.19
N TYR A 35 19.62 -7.65 -2.90
CA TYR A 35 20.55 -7.06 -3.86
C TYR A 35 21.22 -5.81 -3.28
N LYS A 36 21.69 -5.90 -2.03
CA LYS A 36 22.37 -4.82 -1.32
C LYS A 36 23.48 -4.21 -2.18
N ASP A 37 23.53 -2.87 -2.18
CA ASP A 37 24.48 -2.04 -2.95
C ASP A 37 24.37 -2.16 -4.49
N GLY A 38 23.41 -2.95 -4.99
CA GLY A 38 23.08 -3.08 -6.40
C GLY A 38 22.13 -1.98 -6.93
N PRO A 39 21.79 -2.02 -8.23
CA PRO A 39 20.91 -1.03 -8.86
C PRO A 39 19.50 -1.03 -8.27
N VAL A 40 19.01 -2.19 -7.83
CA VAL A 40 17.69 -2.32 -7.18
C VAL A 40 17.67 -1.59 -5.83
N ASP A 41 18.75 -1.71 -5.04
CA ASP A 41 18.89 -1.00 -3.76
C ASP A 41 19.01 0.52 -3.98
N GLN A 42 19.75 0.95 -4.99
CA GLN A 42 19.84 2.37 -5.36
C GLN A 42 18.49 2.93 -5.82
N ALA A 43 17.76 2.23 -6.68
CA ALA A 43 16.42 2.63 -7.11
C ALA A 43 15.44 2.71 -5.93
N ALA A 44 15.45 1.71 -5.04
CA ALA A 44 14.62 1.71 -3.83
C ALA A 44 14.95 2.89 -2.90
N ARG A 45 16.22 3.27 -2.78
CA ARG A 45 16.65 4.46 -2.03
C ARG A 45 16.11 5.75 -2.66
N VAL A 46 16.24 5.91 -3.98
CA VAL A 46 15.71 7.09 -4.69
C VAL A 46 14.19 7.20 -4.50
N VAL A 47 13.47 6.10 -4.68
CA VAL A 47 12.01 6.05 -4.45
C VAL A 47 11.67 6.38 -3.01
N SER A 48 12.45 5.87 -2.04
CA SER A 48 12.20 6.15 -0.61
C SER A 48 12.43 7.62 -0.27
N VAL A 49 13.48 8.24 -0.82
CA VAL A 49 13.76 9.67 -0.61
C VAL A 49 12.66 10.50 -1.28
N ALA A 50 12.28 10.18 -2.52
CA ALA A 50 11.21 10.86 -3.22
C ALA A 50 9.87 10.79 -2.44
N GLY A 51 9.53 9.62 -1.89
CA GLY A 51 8.30 9.43 -1.11
C GLY A 51 8.24 10.25 0.18
N ILE A 52 9.39 10.47 0.82
CA ILE A 52 9.48 11.25 2.06
C ILE A 52 9.58 12.77 1.78
N SER A 53 10.24 13.16 0.68
CA SER A 53 10.54 14.56 0.38
C SER A 53 9.51 15.26 -0.51
N MET A 54 8.73 14.52 -1.29
CA MET A 54 7.74 15.10 -2.19
C MET A 54 6.41 15.35 -1.46
N PRO A 55 5.84 16.57 -1.50
CA PRO A 55 4.51 16.80 -0.95
C PRO A 55 3.46 15.91 -1.63
N VAL A 56 2.71 15.15 -0.84
CA VAL A 56 1.72 14.17 -1.32
C VAL A 56 0.71 14.79 -2.28
N PHE A 57 0.26 16.01 -1.98
CA PHE A 57 -0.65 16.76 -2.84
C PHE A 57 -0.07 17.03 -4.25
N TRP A 58 1.19 17.48 -4.31
CA TRP A 58 1.87 17.74 -5.59
C TRP A 58 2.05 16.46 -6.40
N PHE A 59 2.38 15.36 -5.73
CA PHE A 59 2.52 14.06 -6.37
C PHE A 59 1.17 13.58 -6.93
N GLY A 60 0.10 13.70 -6.14
CA GLY A 60 -1.26 13.39 -6.59
C GLY A 60 -1.66 14.22 -7.82
N LEU A 61 -1.42 15.53 -7.80
CA LEU A 61 -1.71 16.40 -8.93
C LEU A 61 -0.91 15.98 -10.18
N ALA A 62 0.38 15.70 -10.04
CA ALA A 62 1.23 15.25 -11.14
C ALA A 62 0.74 13.93 -11.74
N LEU A 63 0.32 12.97 -10.90
CA LEU A 63 -0.23 11.70 -11.37
C LEU A 63 -1.58 11.86 -12.06
N ILE A 64 -2.46 12.75 -11.59
CA ILE A 64 -3.72 13.05 -12.29
C ILE A 64 -3.40 13.65 -13.67
N LEU A 65 -2.50 14.63 -13.75
CA LEU A 65 -2.10 15.19 -15.04
C LEU A 65 -1.49 14.14 -15.98
N LEU A 66 -0.75 13.17 -15.45
CA LEU A 66 -0.17 12.10 -16.23
C LEU A 66 -1.21 11.06 -16.70
N PHE A 67 -1.97 10.47 -15.76
CA PHE A 67 -2.83 9.30 -16.01
C PHE A 67 -4.29 9.62 -16.36
N TYR A 68 -4.71 10.86 -16.16
CA TYR A 68 -6.02 11.33 -16.58
C TYR A 68 -5.94 12.22 -17.82
N VAL A 69 -4.98 13.16 -17.87
CA VAL A 69 -4.89 14.12 -18.99
C VAL A 69 -4.01 13.61 -20.14
N LYS A 70 -2.76 13.19 -19.86
CA LYS A 70 -1.82 12.77 -20.93
C LYS A 70 -2.04 11.34 -21.41
N ILE A 71 -2.25 10.41 -20.49
CA ILE A 71 -2.36 8.97 -20.76
C ILE A 71 -3.63 8.47 -20.05
N PRO A 72 -4.83 8.61 -20.66
CA PRO A 72 -6.12 8.42 -19.99
C PRO A 72 -6.40 6.93 -19.68
N ILE A 73 -5.64 6.38 -18.73
CA ILE A 73 -5.75 5.01 -18.23
C ILE A 73 -6.59 4.98 -16.96
N LEU A 74 -6.44 6.00 -16.11
CA LEU A 74 -7.09 6.07 -14.81
C LEU A 74 -8.06 7.26 -14.76
N PRO A 75 -9.21 7.09 -14.08
CA PRO A 75 -10.18 8.17 -13.92
C PRO A 75 -9.64 9.26 -12.97
N GLY A 76 -10.08 10.50 -13.19
CA GLY A 76 -9.54 11.67 -12.49
C GLY A 76 -10.12 11.91 -11.10
N SER A 77 -11.45 11.90 -10.96
CA SER A 77 -12.12 12.22 -9.69
C SER A 77 -13.44 11.47 -9.52
N GLY A 78 -13.91 11.38 -8.27
CA GLY A 78 -15.11 10.66 -7.89
C GLY A 78 -14.83 9.23 -7.41
N ARG A 79 -15.89 8.52 -7.03
CA ARG A 79 -15.84 7.12 -6.55
C ARG A 79 -16.33 6.11 -7.59
N ILE A 80 -16.92 6.60 -8.69
CA ILE A 80 -17.49 5.81 -9.77
C ILE A 80 -17.62 6.68 -11.02
N THR A 81 -17.58 6.07 -12.20
CA THR A 81 -17.74 6.76 -13.49
C THR A 81 -19.13 7.39 -13.60
N LEU A 82 -19.19 8.63 -14.10
CA LEU A 82 -20.45 9.29 -14.45
C LEU A 82 -21.23 8.43 -15.47
N GLY A 83 -22.45 8.02 -15.12
CA GLY A 83 -23.32 7.17 -15.95
C GLY A 83 -23.46 5.72 -15.48
N ILE A 84 -22.70 5.29 -14.45
CA ILE A 84 -22.96 4.02 -13.75
C ILE A 84 -23.75 4.34 -12.48
N ALA A 85 -24.82 3.58 -12.23
CA ALA A 85 -25.61 3.75 -11.00
C ALA A 85 -24.72 3.42 -9.78
N ALA A 86 -24.77 4.30 -8.77
CA ALA A 86 -24.06 4.03 -7.52
C ALA A 86 -24.64 2.77 -6.88
N PRO A 87 -23.80 1.87 -6.33
CA PRO A 87 -24.27 0.65 -5.71
C PRO A 87 -25.17 0.97 -4.50
N PRO A 88 -26.16 0.12 -4.20
CA PRO A 88 -27.02 0.30 -3.04
C PRO A 88 -26.17 0.31 -1.77
N ARG A 89 -26.33 1.36 -0.95
CA ARG A 89 -25.57 1.53 0.30
C ARG A 89 -26.03 0.51 1.35
N ILE A 90 -25.25 -0.56 1.51
CA ILE A 90 -25.44 -1.55 2.58
C ILE A 90 -24.39 -1.29 3.66
N THR A 91 -23.12 -1.24 3.25
CA THR A 91 -21.95 -1.02 4.14
C THR A 91 -21.35 0.38 3.98
N GLY A 92 -21.59 1.06 2.86
CA GLY A 92 -21.00 2.36 2.52
C GLY A 92 -19.65 2.27 1.80
N PHE A 93 -19.06 1.08 1.74
CA PHE A 93 -17.87 0.76 0.94
C PHE A 93 -18.30 0.47 -0.49
N PHE A 94 -17.83 1.26 -1.46
CA PHE A 94 -18.28 1.11 -2.85
C PHE A 94 -17.81 -0.21 -3.45
N LEU A 95 -16.61 -0.69 -3.10
CA LEU A 95 -16.08 -1.98 -3.52
C LEU A 95 -16.89 -3.16 -2.97
N VAL A 96 -17.29 -3.10 -1.70
CA VAL A 96 -18.05 -4.19 -1.08
C VAL A 96 -19.50 -4.16 -1.56
N ASP A 97 -20.14 -2.99 -1.55
CA ASP A 97 -21.54 -2.84 -1.93
C ASP A 97 -21.77 -3.20 -3.40
N SER A 98 -20.83 -2.91 -4.30
CA SER A 98 -20.92 -3.32 -5.71
C SER A 98 -20.75 -4.83 -5.92
N LEU A 99 -19.89 -5.49 -5.15
CA LEU A 99 -19.75 -6.94 -5.13
C LEU A 99 -21.02 -7.63 -4.61
N VAL A 100 -21.58 -7.14 -3.50
CA VAL A 100 -22.81 -7.68 -2.89
C VAL A 100 -24.01 -7.47 -3.82
N ALA A 101 -24.08 -6.33 -4.51
CA ALA A 101 -25.11 -6.06 -5.50
C ALA A 101 -24.96 -6.86 -6.80
N GLY A 102 -23.86 -7.58 -6.99
CA GLY A 102 -23.56 -8.33 -8.22
C GLY A 102 -23.24 -7.44 -9.42
N ASP A 103 -23.03 -6.14 -9.22
CA ASP A 103 -22.72 -5.19 -10.30
C ASP A 103 -21.21 -5.11 -10.54
N LEU A 104 -20.73 -5.98 -11.43
CA LEU A 104 -19.32 -6.02 -11.81
C LEU A 104 -18.85 -4.74 -12.52
N LYS A 105 -19.75 -3.99 -13.17
CA LYS A 105 -19.38 -2.72 -13.83
C LYS A 105 -19.12 -1.65 -12.79
N ALA A 106 -19.99 -1.55 -11.78
CA ALA A 106 -19.79 -0.66 -10.64
C ALA A 106 -18.53 -1.02 -9.86
N PHE A 107 -18.30 -2.32 -9.59
CA PHE A 107 -17.10 -2.78 -8.89
C PHE A 107 -15.81 -2.39 -9.61
N ARG A 108 -15.72 -2.71 -10.90
CA ARG A 108 -14.53 -2.38 -11.71
C ARG A 108 -14.32 -0.87 -11.78
N SER A 109 -15.39 -0.10 -11.94
CA SER A 109 -15.32 1.36 -11.95
C SER A 109 -14.81 1.90 -10.61
N SER A 110 -15.38 1.48 -9.49
CA SER A 110 -14.95 1.92 -8.16
C SER A 110 -13.51 1.53 -7.85
N LEU A 111 -13.07 0.34 -8.29
CA LEU A 111 -11.67 -0.06 -8.16
C LEU A 111 -10.73 0.88 -8.92
N TYR A 112 -11.03 1.21 -10.18
CA TYR A 112 -10.20 2.14 -10.97
C TYR A 112 -10.14 3.55 -10.36
N HIS A 113 -11.24 4.04 -9.77
CA HIS A 113 -11.26 5.33 -9.09
C HIS A 113 -10.48 5.34 -7.78
N LEU A 114 -10.25 4.16 -7.19
CA LEU A 114 -9.55 4.01 -5.93
C LEU A 114 -8.04 3.77 -6.10
N ILE A 115 -7.59 3.19 -7.22
CA ILE A 115 -6.17 2.90 -7.48
C ILE A 115 -5.29 4.15 -7.34
N LEU A 116 -5.64 5.25 -8.02
CA LEU A 116 -4.77 6.44 -8.05
C LEU A 116 -4.69 7.11 -6.67
N PRO A 117 -5.81 7.43 -5.99
CA PRO A 117 -5.75 8.03 -4.65
C PRO A 117 -5.09 7.12 -3.62
N ALA A 118 -5.36 5.80 -3.65
CA ALA A 118 -4.73 4.86 -2.74
C ALA A 118 -3.22 4.77 -2.97
N PHE A 119 -2.77 4.78 -4.22
CA PHE A 119 -1.35 4.78 -4.54
C PHE A 119 -0.66 6.07 -4.08
N VAL A 120 -1.29 7.24 -4.28
CA VAL A 120 -0.75 8.53 -3.84
C VAL A 120 -0.58 8.56 -2.32
N LEU A 121 -1.59 8.12 -1.57
CA LEU A 121 -1.52 8.02 -0.11
C LEU A 121 -0.50 6.97 0.36
N ALA A 122 -0.44 5.83 -0.33
CA ALA A 122 0.53 4.78 -0.06
C ALA A 122 1.96 5.28 -0.26
N PHE A 123 2.21 6.06 -1.32
CA PHE A 123 3.52 6.57 -1.69
C PHE A 123 4.18 7.38 -0.58
N ALA A 124 3.39 8.14 0.18
CA ALA A 124 3.86 8.90 1.34
C ALA A 124 4.51 8.01 2.42
N ASN A 125 3.97 6.81 2.62
CA ASN A 125 4.45 5.85 3.63
C ASN A 125 5.39 4.79 3.05
N LEU A 126 5.44 4.67 1.72
CA LEU A 126 6.21 3.66 0.99
C LEU A 126 7.70 3.73 1.32
N GLY A 127 8.27 4.94 1.40
CA GLY A 127 9.68 5.12 1.71
C GLY A 127 10.06 4.66 3.12
N ILE A 128 9.17 4.87 4.09
CA ILE A 128 9.37 4.41 5.48
C ILE A 128 9.31 2.88 5.53
N ILE A 129 8.25 2.30 4.96
CA ILE A 129 8.05 0.83 4.95
C ILE A 129 9.21 0.13 4.23
N THR A 130 9.60 0.62 3.05
CA THR A 130 10.70 0.03 2.27
C THR A 130 12.01 0.04 3.05
N ARG A 131 12.36 1.18 3.68
CA ARG A 131 13.59 1.31 4.48
C ARG A 131 13.57 0.41 5.71
N GLN A 132 12.43 0.33 6.39
CA GLN A 132 12.27 -0.52 7.57
C GLN A 132 12.42 -2.00 7.22
N ILE A 133 11.68 -2.48 6.22
CA ILE A 133 11.74 -3.86 5.75
C ILE A 133 13.16 -4.21 5.31
N ARG A 134 13.82 -3.29 4.59
CA ARG A 134 15.22 -3.46 4.17
C ARG A 134 16.15 -3.62 5.37
N ALA A 135 16.02 -2.75 6.38
CA ALA A 135 16.86 -2.83 7.59
C ALA A 135 16.66 -4.17 8.30
N SER A 136 15.40 -4.53 8.60
CA SER A 136 15.08 -5.79 9.27
C SER A 136 15.51 -7.03 8.46
N MET A 137 15.39 -6.99 7.13
CA MET A 137 15.90 -8.06 6.26
C MET A 137 17.43 -8.16 6.31
N LEU A 138 18.15 -7.04 6.32
CA LEU A 138 19.61 -7.07 6.40
C LEU A 138 20.09 -7.65 7.74
N ASP A 139 19.44 -7.28 8.84
CA ASP A 139 19.74 -7.80 10.18
C ASP A 139 19.51 -9.32 10.21
N VAL A 140 18.32 -9.76 9.78
CA VAL A 140 17.94 -11.17 9.76
C VAL A 140 18.84 -12.01 8.84
N LEU A 141 19.26 -11.47 7.68
CA LEU A 141 20.14 -12.20 6.76
C LEU A 141 21.55 -12.46 7.34
N GLN A 142 21.95 -11.76 8.41
CA GLN A 142 23.22 -11.94 9.10
C GLN A 142 23.18 -12.96 10.25
N GLU A 143 21.98 -13.39 10.65
CA GLU A 143 21.75 -14.33 11.75
C GLU A 143 22.32 -15.73 11.52
N ASP A 144 22.73 -16.39 12.60
CA ASP A 144 23.37 -17.70 12.53
C ASP A 144 22.43 -18.79 12.00
N TYR A 145 21.14 -18.74 12.34
CA TYR A 145 20.18 -19.71 11.81
C TYR A 145 20.02 -19.62 10.28
N VAL A 146 20.21 -18.44 9.68
CA VAL A 146 20.20 -18.25 8.23
C VAL A 146 21.45 -18.86 7.60
N ARG A 147 22.61 -18.74 8.25
CA ARG A 147 23.86 -19.38 7.82
C ARG A 147 23.74 -20.90 7.92
N THR A 148 23.21 -21.43 9.02
CA THR A 148 22.93 -22.85 9.21
C THR A 148 21.94 -23.38 8.16
N ALA A 149 20.87 -22.63 7.87
CA ALA A 149 19.90 -23.00 6.84
C ALA A 149 20.57 -23.13 5.45
N ARG A 150 21.48 -22.21 5.09
CA ARG A 150 22.25 -22.29 3.84
C ARG A 150 23.23 -23.46 3.85
N ALA A 151 23.90 -23.73 4.98
CA ALA A 151 24.83 -24.86 5.13
C ALA A 151 24.11 -26.22 5.00
N ASN A 152 22.85 -26.30 5.41
CA ASN A 152 21.98 -27.47 5.24
C ASN A 152 21.46 -27.64 3.79
N GLY A 153 21.91 -26.82 2.83
CA GLY A 153 21.57 -26.98 1.41
C GLY A 153 20.19 -26.43 1.01
N LEU A 154 19.52 -25.65 1.86
CA LEU A 154 18.26 -25.00 1.48
C LEU A 154 18.48 -24.01 0.34
N SER A 155 17.56 -23.99 -0.63
CA SER A 155 17.62 -23.06 -1.76
C SER A 155 17.54 -21.61 -1.28
N ARG A 156 18.19 -20.70 -2.01
CA ARG A 156 18.21 -19.25 -1.68
C ARG A 156 16.79 -18.70 -1.47
N SER A 157 15.84 -19.10 -2.32
CA SER A 157 14.44 -18.69 -2.22
C SER A 157 13.74 -19.26 -0.98
N ALA A 158 14.03 -20.50 -0.59
CA ALA A 158 13.49 -21.07 0.64
C ALA A 158 14.03 -20.35 1.88
N VAL A 159 15.34 -20.09 1.94
CA VAL A 159 15.96 -19.34 3.03
C VAL A 159 15.34 -17.94 3.15
N ILE A 160 15.11 -17.26 2.03
CA ILE A 160 14.52 -15.92 2.02
C ILE A 160 13.05 -15.95 2.41
N LEU A 161 12.20 -16.69 1.68
CA LEU A 161 10.74 -16.61 1.81
C LEU A 161 10.22 -17.33 3.05
N ARG A 162 10.86 -18.43 3.46
CA ARG A 162 10.36 -19.28 4.56
C ARG A 162 11.03 -18.99 5.89
N HIS A 163 12.26 -18.46 5.90
CA HIS A 163 13.01 -18.24 7.13
C HIS A 163 13.29 -16.76 7.39
N ALA A 164 13.89 -16.04 6.45
CA ALA A 164 14.28 -14.65 6.68
C ALA A 164 13.09 -13.68 6.70
N LEU A 165 12.22 -13.76 5.68
CA LEU A 165 11.11 -12.82 5.50
C LEU A 165 10.11 -12.82 6.67
N PRO A 166 9.60 -13.97 7.16
CA PRO A 166 8.67 -13.97 8.29
C PRO A 166 9.26 -13.34 9.56
N ASN A 167 10.56 -13.54 9.81
CA ASN A 167 11.24 -12.94 10.96
C ASN A 167 11.53 -11.45 10.77
N ALA A 168 11.87 -11.04 9.55
CA ALA A 168 12.10 -9.63 9.22
C ALA A 168 10.81 -8.80 9.25
N LEU A 169 9.64 -9.43 9.10
CA LEU A 169 8.34 -8.76 9.12
C LEU A 169 7.83 -8.46 10.53
N ILE A 170 8.37 -9.09 11.58
CA ILE A 170 7.88 -8.91 12.96
C ILE A 170 7.78 -7.42 13.35
N PRO A 171 8.81 -6.57 13.15
CA PRO A 171 8.72 -5.14 13.49
C PRO A 171 7.72 -4.40 12.61
N SER A 172 7.63 -4.77 11.33
CA SER A 172 6.73 -4.13 10.37
C SER A 172 5.27 -4.43 10.64
N VAL A 173 4.94 -5.64 11.09
CA VAL A 173 3.56 -6.00 11.48
C VAL A 173 3.07 -5.13 12.63
N THR A 174 3.92 -4.84 13.62
CA THR A 174 3.57 -3.93 14.72
C THR A 174 3.26 -2.52 14.21
N LEU A 175 4.09 -1.98 13.31
CA LEU A 175 3.87 -0.67 12.73
C LEU A 175 2.61 -0.61 11.86
N LEU A 176 2.32 -1.67 11.11
CA LEU A 176 1.07 -1.76 10.32
C LEU A 176 -0.16 -1.81 11.23
N GLY A 177 -0.08 -2.51 12.36
CA GLY A 177 -1.12 -2.51 13.38
C GLY A 177 -1.37 -1.12 13.96
N LEU A 178 -0.29 -0.38 14.26
CA LEU A 178 -0.39 1.01 14.72
C LEU A 178 -0.98 1.92 13.65
N ALA A 179 -0.51 1.85 12.40
CA ALA A 179 -1.04 2.65 11.30
C ALA A 179 -2.53 2.38 11.03
N PHE A 180 -2.95 1.11 11.16
CA PHE A 180 -4.36 0.76 11.10
C PHE A 180 -5.16 1.32 12.29
N GLY A 181 -4.58 1.28 13.50
CA GLY A 181 -5.15 1.91 14.69
C GLY A 181 -5.33 3.43 14.53
N ASP A 182 -4.34 4.12 13.98
CA ASP A 182 -4.39 5.56 13.70
C ASP A 182 -5.48 5.90 12.68
N LEU A 183 -5.65 5.06 11.65
CA LEU A 183 -6.75 5.20 10.67
C LEU A 183 -8.12 5.07 11.35
N LEU A 184 -8.29 4.09 12.24
CA LEU A 184 -9.54 3.91 12.99
C LEU A 184 -9.77 5.04 14.00
N TYR A 185 -8.73 5.47 14.72
CA TYR A 185 -8.80 6.55 15.68
C TYR A 185 -9.18 7.87 15.00
N GLY A 186 -8.54 8.20 13.88
CA GLY A 186 -8.88 9.36 13.07
C GLY A 186 -10.31 9.31 12.56
N ALA A 187 -10.79 8.12 12.15
CA ALA A 187 -12.17 7.92 11.75
C ALA A 187 -13.15 8.18 12.92
N VAL A 188 -12.94 7.58 14.08
CA VAL A 188 -13.82 7.74 15.26
C VAL A 188 -13.84 9.18 15.78
N LEU A 189 -12.67 9.84 15.88
CA LEU A 189 -12.60 11.23 16.34
C LEU A 189 -13.34 12.19 15.40
N THR A 190 -13.39 11.87 14.10
CA THR A 190 -14.16 12.70 13.17
C THR A 190 -15.68 12.54 13.33
N GLU A 191 -16.17 11.47 13.98
CA GLU A 191 -17.61 11.19 14.20
C GLU A 191 -18.22 11.82 15.45
N THR A 192 -17.40 12.27 16.40
CA THR A 192 -17.84 12.96 17.63
C THR A 192 -17.82 14.47 17.46
#